data_AF-A0A934XTY1-F1
#
_entry.id   AF-A0A934XTY1-F1
#
_cell.length_a   1.000
_cell.length_b   1.000
_cell.length_c   1.000
_cell.angle_alpha   90.00
_cell.angle_beta   90.00
_cell.angle_gamma   90.00
#
_symmetry.space_group_name_H-M   'P 1'
#
loop_
_entity.id
_entity.type
_entity.pdbx_description
1 polymer ?
#
loop_
_entity_poly.entity_id
_entity_poly.type
_entity_poly.pdbx_seq_one_letter_code
_entity_poly.pdbx_strand_id
1 'polypeptide(L)'
;MPESDLRHFDLTTLRLLLQQQQENLAFQVHTAILFGGEEFASLELRNQLRSIRRHITELESEIARRDADPAPFPAPASPAPALLNSTQLRRLLEGAFTADEFEIFCYDHYRAVFSQFVPAMSQTQRIQRLIQHVEGKPALLQDLLDQVRDANLPGFEAIMAP
;
A
#
# COMPACT_ATOMS: atom_id res chain seq x y z
N MET A 1 17.64 -12.53 -0.52
CA MET A 1 16.71 -11.54 0.07
C MET A 1 15.46 -11.54 -0.79
N PRO A 2 14.26 -11.51 -0.21
CA PRO A 2 13.04 -11.48 -1.00
C PRO A 2 13.07 -10.24 -1.87
N GLU A 3 12.83 -10.40 -3.18
CA GLU A 3 12.59 -9.30 -4.11
C GLU A 3 11.28 -8.65 -3.68
N SER A 4 11.37 -7.72 -2.73
CA SER A 4 10.23 -6.94 -2.25
C SER A 4 9.73 -6.13 -3.44
N ASP A 5 8.66 -6.62 -4.06
CA ASP A 5 8.05 -6.08 -5.26
C ASP A 5 7.66 -4.61 -5.03
N LEU A 6 8.55 -3.70 -5.45
CA LEU A 6 8.53 -2.26 -5.18
C LEU A 6 7.22 -1.58 -5.61
N ARG A 7 6.46 -2.27 -6.45
CA ARG A 7 5.15 -1.86 -6.96
C ARG A 7 4.09 -1.71 -5.87
N HIS A 8 4.21 -2.45 -4.76
CA HIS A 8 3.21 -2.46 -3.69
C HIS A 8 3.36 -1.31 -2.68
N PHE A 9 4.44 -0.52 -2.77
CA PHE A 9 4.68 0.58 -1.84
C PHE A 9 4.12 1.90 -2.39
N ASP A 10 3.51 2.70 -1.51
CA ASP A 10 3.09 4.07 -1.82
C ASP A 10 4.28 4.97 -2.13
N LEU A 11 4.06 6.05 -2.89
CA LEU A 11 5.10 7.00 -3.31
C LEU A 11 5.83 7.63 -2.10
N THR A 12 5.09 7.91 -1.02
CA THR A 12 5.65 8.42 0.24
C THR A 12 6.61 7.40 0.88
N THR A 13 6.22 6.13 0.87
CA THR A 13 7.04 5.02 1.39
C THR A 13 8.27 4.80 0.53
N LEU A 14 8.14 4.87 -0.80
CA LEU A 14 9.28 4.80 -1.73
C LEU A 14 10.27 5.94 -1.51
N ARG A 15 9.80 7.17 -1.27
CA ARG A 15 10.67 8.32 -0.93
C ARG A 15 11.37 8.13 0.41
N LEU A 16 10.68 7.60 1.41
CA LEU A 16 11.28 7.31 2.72
C LEU A 16 12.34 6.21 2.64
N LEU A 17 12.07 5.15 1.85
CA LEU A 17 13.05 4.10 1.57
C LEU A 17 14.25 4.64 0.79
N LEU A 18 14.04 5.50 -0.20
CA LEU A 18 15.11 6.16 -0.93
C LEU A 18 15.99 6.99 0.00
N GLN A 19 15.38 7.80 0.86
CA GLN A 19 16.10 8.61 1.85
C GLN A 19 16.93 7.71 2.78
N GLN A 20 16.34 6.63 3.30
CA GLN A 20 17.06 5.67 4.13
C GLN A 20 18.24 5.02 3.40
N GLN A 21 18.09 4.66 2.12
CA GLN A 21 19.18 4.11 1.32
C GLN A 21 20.28 5.14 1.05
N GLN A 22 19.92 6.41 0.82
CA GLN A 22 20.89 7.50 0.64
C GLN A 22 21.69 7.77 1.92
N GLU A 23 21.04 7.76 3.10
CA GLU A 23 21.72 7.88 4.39
C GLU A 23 22.68 6.71 4.64
N ASN A 24 22.25 5.49 4.31
CA ASN A 24 23.10 4.31 4.44
C ASN A 24 24.30 4.36 3.47
N LEU A 25 24.10 4.81 2.23
CA LEU A 25 25.19 5.05 1.29
C LEU A 25 26.16 6.09 1.85
N ALA A 26 25.67 7.24 2.34
CA ALA A 26 26.51 8.29 2.88
C ALA A 26 27.37 7.79 4.05
N PHE A 27 26.78 6.99 4.94
CA PHE A 27 27.50 6.36 6.04
C PHE A 27 28.60 5.40 5.55
N GLN A 28 28.30 4.54 4.58
CA GLN A 28 29.27 3.58 4.05
C GLN A 28 30.40 4.26 3.26
N VAL A 29 30.09 5.30 2.48
CA VAL A 29 31.09 6.10 1.76
C VAL A 29 31.99 6.82 2.75
N HIS A 30 31.42 7.44 3.80
CA HIS A 30 32.20 8.07 4.84
C HIS A 30 33.13 7.08 5.55
N THR A 31 32.60 5.89 5.84
CA THR A 31 33.40 4.79 6.39
C THR A 31 34.55 4.42 5.45
N ALA A 32 34.30 4.27 4.14
CA ALA A 32 35.34 3.99 3.16
C ALA A 32 36.41 5.09 3.10
N ILE A 33 36.02 6.38 3.22
CA ILE A 33 36.96 7.50 3.28
C ILE A 33 37.91 7.40 4.48
N LEU A 34 37.41 6.99 5.66
CA LEU A 34 38.24 6.78 6.85
C LEU A 34 39.31 5.69 6.64
N PHE A 35 39.07 4.73 5.74
CA PHE A 35 40.02 3.69 5.35
C PHE A 35 40.88 4.04 4.14
N GLY A 36 40.90 5.31 3.72
CA GLY A 36 41.73 5.78 2.60
C GLY A 36 41.00 5.87 1.25
N GLY A 37 39.68 5.64 1.22
CA GLY A 37 38.84 5.77 0.03
C GLY A 37 38.20 4.45 -0.41
N GLU A 38 37.25 4.52 -1.33
CA GLU A 38 36.49 3.35 -1.82
C GLU A 38 37.37 2.28 -2.47
N GLU A 39 38.53 2.65 -3.03
CA GLU A 39 39.45 1.70 -3.67
C GLU A 39 40.20 0.82 -2.66
N PHE A 40 40.41 1.36 -1.45
CA PHE A 40 41.12 0.71 -0.34
C PHE A 40 40.18 -0.01 0.62
N ALA A 41 38.87 0.24 0.48
CA ALA A 41 37.84 -0.48 1.21
C ALA A 41 37.88 -2.00 0.95
N SER A 42 37.40 -2.76 1.93
CA SER A 42 37.25 -4.22 1.79
C SER A 42 36.39 -4.55 0.58
N LEU A 43 36.64 -5.72 -0.04
CA LEU A 43 35.85 -6.20 -1.17
C LEU A 43 34.35 -6.27 -0.81
N GLU A 44 34.04 -6.61 0.43
CA GLU A 44 32.69 -6.62 0.98
C GLU A 44 32.06 -5.22 0.98
N LEU A 45 32.75 -4.20 1.50
CA LEU A 45 32.24 -2.82 1.51
C LEU A 45 32.03 -2.30 0.10
N ARG A 46 32.94 -2.60 -0.84
CA ARG A 46 32.78 -2.27 -2.27
C ARG A 46 31.58 -2.97 -2.92
N ASN A 47 31.30 -4.22 -2.53
CA ASN A 47 30.14 -4.95 -3.02
C ASN A 47 28.84 -4.37 -2.43
N GLN A 48 28.84 -4.01 -1.15
CA GLN A 48 27.71 -3.35 -0.49
C GLN A 48 27.43 -1.97 -1.11
N LEU A 49 28.45 -1.14 -1.33
CA LEU A 49 28.30 0.15 -2.01
C LEU A 49 27.70 0.01 -3.42
N ARG A 50 28.16 -0.97 -4.21
CA ARG A 50 27.57 -1.27 -5.53
C ARG A 50 26.10 -1.71 -5.42
N SER A 51 25.77 -2.54 -4.44
CA SER A 51 24.40 -2.99 -4.22
C SER A 51 23.47 -1.84 -3.81
N ILE A 52 23.91 -0.98 -2.88
CA ILE A 52 23.12 0.16 -2.41
C ILE A 52 22.90 1.16 -3.55
N ARG A 53 23.95 1.48 -4.32
CA ARG A 53 23.82 2.36 -5.50
C ARG A 53 22.81 1.82 -6.51
N ARG A 54 22.83 0.50 -6.77
CA ARG A 54 21.84 -0.14 -7.65
C ARG A 54 20.41 0.03 -7.11
N HIS A 55 20.18 -0.23 -5.82
CA HIS A 55 18.86 -0.06 -5.21
C HIS A 55 18.38 1.39 -5.24
N ILE A 56 19.28 2.36 -5.04
CA ILE A 56 18.97 3.79 -5.19
C ILE A 56 18.51 4.08 -6.62
N THR A 57 19.25 3.64 -7.64
CA THR A 57 18.86 3.84 -9.04
C THR A 57 17.51 3.19 -9.37
N GLU A 58 17.25 1.99 -8.84
CA GLU A 58 15.96 1.30 -9.01
C GLU A 58 14.82 2.11 -8.36
N LEU A 59 14.98 2.58 -7.11
CA LEU A 59 14.01 3.43 -6.42
C LEU A 59 13.79 4.78 -7.12
N GLU A 60 14.86 5.44 -7.55
CA GLU A 60 14.79 6.69 -8.30
C GLU A 60 14.07 6.50 -9.63
N SER A 61 14.32 5.40 -10.35
CA SER A 61 13.64 5.10 -11.61
C SER A 61 12.15 4.82 -11.42
N GLU A 62 11.76 4.13 -10.33
CA GLU A 62 10.36 3.87 -10.01
C GLU A 62 9.64 5.15 -9.55
N ILE A 63 10.30 6.00 -8.77
CA ILE A 63 9.78 7.34 -8.40
C ILE A 63 9.66 8.20 -9.66
N ALA A 64 10.70 8.29 -10.48
CA ALA A 64 10.69 9.08 -11.71
C ALA A 64 9.64 8.57 -12.71
N ARG A 65 9.42 7.26 -12.80
CA ARG A 65 8.34 6.69 -13.62
C ARG A 65 6.96 7.08 -13.11
N ARG A 66 6.76 7.15 -11.79
CA ARG A 66 5.50 7.60 -11.16
C ARG A 66 5.32 9.12 -11.19
N ASP A 67 6.42 9.87 -11.26
CA ASP A 67 6.43 11.33 -11.34
C ASP A 67 6.27 11.81 -12.80
N ALA A 68 6.86 11.07 -13.76
CA ALA A 68 6.80 11.32 -15.21
C ALA A 68 5.57 10.72 -15.90
N ASP A 69 4.72 9.99 -15.18
CA ASP A 69 3.33 9.79 -15.54
C ASP A 69 2.46 10.81 -14.77
N PRO A 70 2.47 12.10 -15.15
CA PRO A 70 1.54 13.07 -14.60
C PRO A 70 0.19 12.82 -15.26
N ALA A 71 -0.50 11.76 -14.87
CA ALA A 71 -1.95 11.88 -14.82
C ALA A 71 -2.24 13.15 -13.98
N PRO A 72 -2.93 14.16 -14.52
CA PRO A 72 -2.98 15.47 -13.91
C PRO A 72 -3.64 15.34 -12.55
N PHE A 73 -2.87 15.57 -11.48
CA PHE A 73 -3.45 15.93 -10.20
C PHE A 73 -3.95 17.37 -10.31
N PRO A 74 -5.26 17.66 -10.18
CA PRO A 74 -5.65 18.86 -9.48
C PRO A 74 -5.40 18.66 -7.98
N ALA A 75 -5.03 19.75 -7.32
CA ALA A 75 -4.96 19.92 -5.88
C ALA A 75 -6.34 19.66 -5.20
N PRO A 76 -6.41 19.63 -3.86
CA PRO A 76 -7.41 18.88 -3.10
C PRO A 76 -8.79 19.51 -3.18
N ALA A 77 -9.68 18.86 -3.90
CA ALA A 77 -11.13 18.93 -3.70
C ALA A 77 -11.74 17.83 -4.58
N SER A 78 -12.46 16.91 -3.93
CA SER A 78 -13.67 16.32 -4.52
C SER A 78 -13.49 15.16 -5.54
N PRO A 79 -14.12 13.98 -5.30
CA PRO A 79 -13.88 12.72 -5.97
C PRO A 79 -14.70 12.60 -7.25
N ALA A 80 -14.10 11.94 -8.23
CA ALA A 80 -14.80 11.21 -9.27
C ALA A 80 -14.04 9.87 -9.46
N PRO A 81 -14.71 8.80 -9.90
CA PRO A 81 -14.73 7.48 -9.26
C PRO A 81 -13.50 6.63 -9.61
N ALA A 82 -12.33 7.04 -9.13
CA ALA A 82 -11.13 6.23 -9.20
C ALA A 82 -11.12 5.27 -8.01
N LEU A 83 -11.43 4.00 -8.29
CA LEU A 83 -11.15 2.81 -7.49
C LEU A 83 -10.85 3.09 -6.02
N LEU A 84 -11.88 3.01 -5.17
CA LEU A 84 -11.80 3.18 -3.72
C LEU A 84 -10.49 2.62 -3.16
N ASN A 85 -9.61 3.53 -2.69
CA ASN A 85 -8.37 3.14 -2.05
C ASN A 85 -8.70 2.26 -0.83
N SER A 86 -7.86 1.26 -0.53
CA SER A 86 -8.08 0.29 0.57
C SER A 86 -8.43 0.97 1.90
N THR A 87 -7.93 2.17 2.13
CA THR A 87 -8.25 3.03 3.30
C THR A 87 -9.67 3.58 3.28
N GLN A 88 -10.18 4.02 2.13
CA GLN A 88 -11.56 4.49 1.97
C GLN A 88 -12.54 3.33 2.09
N LEU A 89 -12.22 2.19 1.46
CA LEU A 89 -13.02 0.96 1.56
C LEU A 89 -13.10 0.47 3.01
N ARG A 90 -12.00 0.55 3.77
CA ARG A 90 -12.00 0.23 5.21
C ARG A 90 -12.94 1.15 5.99
N ARG A 91 -12.82 2.46 5.82
CA ARG A 91 -13.69 3.43 6.53
C ARG A 91 -15.16 3.24 6.17
N LEU A 92 -15.41 2.89 4.91
CA LEU A 92 -16.75 2.60 4.42
C LEU A 92 -17.34 1.36 5.06
N LEU A 93 -16.58 0.27 5.15
CA LEU A 93 -17.05 -0.94 5.82
C LEU A 93 -17.17 -0.78 7.35
N GLU A 94 -16.25 -0.04 7.98
CA GLU A 94 -16.30 0.27 9.42
C GLU A 94 -17.48 1.20 9.78
N GLY A 95 -17.83 2.13 8.91
CA GLY A 95 -18.97 3.03 9.10
C GLY A 95 -20.29 2.42 8.63
N ALA A 96 -20.26 1.47 7.70
CA ALA A 96 -21.47 0.90 7.11
C ALA A 96 -22.10 -0.21 7.95
N PHE A 97 -21.28 -0.96 8.70
CA PHE A 97 -21.72 -2.14 9.44
C PHE A 97 -21.18 -2.13 10.86
N THR A 98 -22.01 -2.57 11.80
CA THR A 98 -21.54 -3.00 13.11
C THR A 98 -20.78 -4.34 13.02
N ALA A 99 -20.07 -4.72 14.08
CA ALA A 99 -19.25 -5.94 14.08
C ALA A 99 -20.07 -7.22 13.77
N ASP A 100 -21.28 -7.32 14.31
CA ASP A 100 -22.21 -8.43 14.08
C ASP A 100 -22.80 -8.41 12.66
N GLU A 101 -23.23 -7.23 12.18
CA GLU A 101 -23.78 -7.08 10.82
C GLU A 101 -22.72 -7.38 9.75
N PHE A 102 -21.47 -7.01 9.99
CA PHE A 102 -20.36 -7.29 9.09
C PHE A 102 -20.07 -8.80 8.98
N GLU A 103 -20.18 -9.54 10.08
CA GLU A 103 -20.06 -11.00 10.05
C GLU A 103 -21.18 -11.65 9.24
N ILE A 104 -22.42 -11.23 9.45
CA ILE A 104 -23.59 -11.73 8.71
C ILE A 104 -23.43 -11.43 7.21
N PHE A 105 -23.07 -10.19 6.87
CA PHE A 105 -22.81 -9.78 5.49
C PHE A 105 -21.71 -10.63 4.82
N CYS A 106 -20.60 -10.85 5.54
CA CYS A 106 -19.53 -11.71 5.05
C CYS A 106 -19.96 -13.17 4.91
N TYR A 107 -20.86 -13.66 5.77
CA TYR A 107 -21.40 -15.01 5.68
C TYR A 107 -22.26 -15.20 4.41
N ASP A 108 -23.13 -14.25 4.10
CA ASP A 108 -24.07 -14.32 2.98
C ASP A 108 -23.39 -14.11 1.61
N HIS A 109 -22.49 -13.13 1.50
CA HIS A 109 -21.90 -12.74 0.22
C HIS A 109 -20.46 -13.22 0.02
N TYR A 110 -19.70 -13.40 1.12
CA TYR A 110 -18.26 -13.68 1.07
C TYR A 110 -17.88 -14.88 1.93
N ARG A 111 -18.57 -16.01 1.74
CA ARG A 111 -18.40 -17.23 2.54
C ARG A 111 -16.94 -17.72 2.64
N ALA A 112 -16.15 -17.52 1.59
CA ALA A 112 -14.72 -17.84 1.55
C ALA A 112 -13.88 -16.97 2.51
N VAL A 113 -14.28 -15.73 2.74
CA VAL A 113 -13.66 -14.80 3.70
C VAL A 113 -14.16 -15.09 5.10
N PHE A 114 -15.46 -15.30 5.27
CA PHE A 114 -16.08 -15.66 6.56
C PHE A 114 -15.49 -16.95 7.15
N SER A 115 -15.23 -17.97 6.32
CA SER A 115 -14.60 -19.22 6.78
C SER A 115 -13.20 -19.03 7.37
N GLN A 116 -12.57 -17.87 7.18
CA GLN A 116 -11.25 -17.52 7.71
C GLN A 116 -11.35 -16.66 8.98
N PHE A 117 -12.56 -16.29 9.41
CA PHE A 117 -12.77 -15.54 10.63
C PHE A 117 -12.55 -16.46 11.84
N VAL A 118 -11.74 -15.95 12.77
CA VAL A 118 -11.47 -16.63 14.04
C VAL A 118 -12.15 -15.83 15.15
N PRO A 119 -12.71 -16.47 16.20
CA PRO A 119 -13.40 -15.77 17.29
C PRO A 119 -12.59 -14.68 17.99
N ALA A 120 -11.25 -14.76 17.94
CA ALA A 120 -10.35 -13.77 18.52
C ALA A 120 -10.00 -12.58 17.59
N MET A 121 -10.49 -12.57 16.34
CA MET A 121 -10.21 -11.49 15.38
C MET A 121 -11.06 -10.26 15.65
N SER A 122 -10.43 -9.09 15.66
CA SER A 122 -11.13 -7.80 15.73
C SER A 122 -11.83 -7.46 14.41
N GLN A 123 -12.87 -6.63 14.47
CA GLN A 123 -13.62 -6.16 13.30
C GLN A 123 -12.69 -5.57 12.22
N THR A 124 -11.72 -4.74 12.59
CA THR A 124 -10.73 -4.17 11.67
C THR A 124 -9.90 -5.24 10.95
N GLN A 125 -9.53 -6.34 11.64
CA GLN A 125 -8.80 -7.45 11.00
C GLN A 125 -9.68 -8.22 10.00
N ARG A 126 -10.97 -8.40 10.32
CA ARG A 126 -11.95 -9.04 9.44
C ARG A 126 -12.21 -8.21 8.18
N ILE A 127 -12.37 -6.90 8.36
CA ILE A 127 -12.48 -5.93 7.25
C ILE A 127 -11.24 -5.96 6.38
N GLN A 128 -10.05 -5.95 6.98
CA GLN A 128 -8.80 -6.03 6.23
C GLN A 128 -8.68 -7.33 5.40
N ARG A 129 -9.18 -8.46 5.91
CA ARG A 129 -9.25 -9.72 5.13
C ARG A 129 -10.22 -9.62 3.96
N LEU A 130 -11.39 -9.01 4.14
CA LEU A 130 -12.33 -8.81 3.04
C LEU A 130 -11.70 -7.95 1.94
N ILE A 131 -11.02 -6.86 2.32
CA ILE A 131 -10.30 -5.98 1.40
C ILE A 131 -9.23 -6.75 0.63
N GLN A 132 -8.39 -7.53 1.31
CA GLN A 132 -7.38 -8.39 0.66
C GLN A 132 -7.98 -9.43 -0.29
N HIS A 133 -9.21 -9.90 -0.01
CA HIS A 133 -9.87 -10.89 -0.86
C HIS A 133 -10.36 -10.30 -2.19
N VAL A 134 -10.80 -9.04 -2.17
CA VAL A 134 -11.26 -8.28 -3.34
C VAL A 134 -10.13 -7.51 -4.04
N GLU A 135 -9.00 -7.32 -3.36
CA GLU A 135 -7.79 -6.71 -3.91
C GLU A 135 -7.28 -7.49 -5.13
N GLY A 136 -7.03 -6.78 -6.23
CA GLY A 136 -6.64 -7.38 -7.51
C GLY A 136 -7.79 -8.03 -8.31
N LYS A 137 -9.04 -8.00 -7.82
CA LYS A 137 -10.22 -8.58 -8.50
C LYS A 137 -11.30 -7.51 -8.74
N PRO A 138 -11.25 -6.76 -9.86
CA PRO A 138 -12.15 -5.62 -10.09
C PRO A 138 -13.63 -5.99 -10.11
N ALA A 139 -13.98 -7.20 -10.57
CA ALA A 139 -15.37 -7.67 -10.58
C ALA A 139 -15.94 -7.87 -9.16
N LEU A 140 -15.15 -8.42 -8.23
CA LEU A 140 -15.58 -8.60 -6.83
C LEU A 140 -15.60 -7.28 -6.07
N LEU A 141 -14.70 -6.37 -6.40
CA LEU A 141 -14.71 -5.03 -5.84
C LEU A 141 -15.99 -4.29 -6.24
N GLN A 142 -16.38 -4.32 -7.51
CA GLN A 142 -17.65 -3.71 -7.94
C GLN A 142 -18.85 -4.33 -7.24
N ASP A 143 -18.92 -5.66 -7.17
CA ASP A 143 -19.99 -6.36 -6.47
C ASP A 143 -20.08 -5.95 -4.99
N LEU A 144 -18.94 -5.84 -4.30
CA LEU A 144 -18.88 -5.33 -2.93
C LEU A 144 -19.48 -3.93 -2.81
N LEU A 145 -19.15 -3.04 -3.75
CA LEU A 145 -19.64 -1.67 -3.71
C LEU A 145 -21.14 -1.57 -3.99
N ASP A 146 -21.66 -2.36 -4.93
CA ASP A 146 -23.09 -2.42 -5.19
C ASP A 146 -23.85 -2.96 -3.95
N GLN A 147 -23.33 -3.99 -3.30
CA GLN A 147 -23.92 -4.58 -2.09
C GLN A 147 -23.88 -3.61 -0.90
N VAL A 148 -22.75 -2.92 -0.68
CA VAL A 148 -22.64 -1.95 0.42
C VAL A 148 -23.45 -0.68 0.14
N ARG A 149 -23.60 -0.27 -1.13
CA ARG A 149 -24.51 0.82 -1.51
C ARG A 149 -25.95 0.47 -1.18
N ASP A 150 -26.39 -0.75 -1.47
CA ASP A 150 -27.75 -1.22 -1.18
C ASP A 150 -28.00 -1.31 0.33
N ALA A 151 -27.03 -1.83 1.08
CA ALA A 151 -27.13 -2.00 2.53
C ALA A 151 -27.00 -0.68 3.32
N ASN A 152 -26.22 0.29 2.83
CA ASN A 152 -25.97 1.54 3.53
C ASN A 152 -25.77 2.73 2.57
N LEU A 153 -26.88 3.13 1.95
CA LEU A 153 -26.96 4.32 1.09
C LEU A 153 -26.38 5.60 1.74
N PRO A 154 -26.72 5.98 3.00
CA PRO A 154 -26.24 7.24 3.57
C PRO A 154 -24.74 7.23 3.91
N GLY A 155 -24.19 6.10 4.37
CA GLY A 155 -22.75 5.95 4.63
C GLY A 155 -21.92 5.89 3.34
N PHE A 156 -22.48 5.28 2.30
CA PHE A 156 -21.89 5.23 0.97
C PHE A 156 -21.84 6.63 0.33
N GLU A 157 -22.93 7.39 0.38
CA GLU A 157 -22.96 8.77 -0.09
C GLU A 157 -22.03 9.69 0.72
N ALA A 158 -21.95 9.54 2.05
CA ALA A 158 -21.06 10.36 2.87
C ALA A 158 -19.56 10.19 2.57
N ILE A 159 -19.17 9.04 1.99
CA ILE A 159 -17.76 8.72 1.66
C ILE A 159 -17.48 8.93 0.17
N MET A 160 -18.49 8.78 -0.70
CA MET A 160 -18.41 9.17 -2.12
C MET A 160 -18.65 10.66 -2.35
N ALA A 161 -19.15 11.40 -1.36
CA ALA A 161 -19.38 12.83 -1.45
C ALA A 161 -18.06 13.62 -1.39
N PRO A 162 -17.96 14.70 -2.18
CA PRO A 162 -16.80 15.57 -2.29
C PRO A 162 -16.28 16.36 -1.10
#